data_AF-A0A812PXQ4-F1
#
_entry.id   AF-A0A812PXQ4-F1
#
_cell.length_a   1.000
_cell.length_b   1.000
_cell.length_c   1.000
_cell.angle_alpha   90.00
_cell.angle_beta   90.00
_cell.angle_gamma   90.00
#
_symmetry.space_group_name_H-M   'P 1'
#
loop_
_entity.id
_entity.type
_entity.pdbx_description
1 polymer ?
#
loop_
_entity_poly.entity_id
_entity_poly.type
_entity_poly.pdbx_seq_one_letter_code
_entity_poly.pdbx_strand_id
1 'polypeptide(L)'
;MDGHPYCQQLRSLTPFAFCNMQLMMDKYTFAALALGLATISAAVLGDMNYWYNMQPYYDIENINTYPAVLDSDGAKRSWQDTILVGHATIREVNPAREKGQQLMDAGRVYFEDGTGLDTSKAMAFRNLDRYCVAPIVFGQEPLASYDFWAVGVNCCSGTTADFRCGEFNNPKARSGLRLMREDQRPFFRLAVQQAEAAYNIKANHPLFFYWMQDPVAEVLKYRSDGFKLLDVVLLVPDDEHPNPRLCDDTAVAGG
;
A
#
# COMPACT_ATOMS: atom_id res chain seq x y z
N MET A 1 -77.51 -11.61 60.32
CA MET A 1 -78.00 -10.23 60.21
C MET A 1 -76.93 -9.43 59.48
N ASP A 2 -76.82 -9.67 58.17
CA ASP A 2 -77.49 -8.91 57.09
C ASP A 2 -76.58 -7.73 56.70
N GLY A 3 -76.15 -7.50 55.47
CA GLY A 3 -76.51 -8.08 54.19
C GLY A 3 -76.35 -7.01 53.10
N HIS A 4 -75.32 -7.16 52.25
CA HIS A 4 -75.23 -6.79 50.81
C HIS A 4 -75.55 -5.35 50.33
N PRO A 5 -75.24 -4.97 49.05
CA PRO A 5 -74.25 -5.50 48.09
C PRO A 5 -73.41 -4.37 47.45
N TYR A 6 -72.30 -4.70 46.79
CA TYR A 6 -71.99 -4.29 45.40
C TYR A 6 -70.57 -4.75 45.06
N CYS A 7 -70.48 -6.04 44.75
CA CYS A 7 -69.38 -6.61 43.98
C CYS A 7 -70.03 -7.26 42.77
N GLN A 8 -70.07 -6.58 41.63
CA GLN A 8 -69.93 -7.17 40.29
C GLN A 8 -70.18 -6.16 39.15
N GLN A 9 -69.31 -6.27 38.12
CA GLN A 9 -69.47 -5.86 36.72
C GLN A 9 -69.33 -4.37 36.36
N LEU A 10 -68.15 -4.01 35.82
CA LEU A 10 -67.96 -3.94 34.35
C LEU A 10 -66.48 -3.72 33.97
N ARG A 11 -65.93 -4.75 33.32
CA ARG A 11 -64.83 -4.80 32.35
C ARG A 11 -64.45 -3.48 31.67
N SER A 12 -63.16 -3.09 31.73
CA SER A 12 -62.28 -2.96 30.53
C SER A 12 -60.83 -2.56 30.88
N LEU A 13 -59.91 -3.52 30.66
CA LEU A 13 -58.53 -3.37 30.16
C LEU A 13 -57.54 -2.39 30.85
N THR A 14 -56.77 -2.95 31.80
CA THR A 14 -55.31 -2.76 32.02
C THR A 14 -54.69 -1.35 32.08
N PRO A 15 -54.35 -0.81 33.28
CA PRO A 15 -53.31 0.21 33.43
C PRO A 15 -51.89 -0.38 33.53
N PHE A 16 -51.75 -1.68 33.79
CA PHE A 16 -50.43 -2.34 33.94
C PHE A 16 -49.71 -2.62 32.62
N ALA A 17 -50.43 -2.73 31.50
CA ALA A 17 -49.81 -2.96 30.19
C ALA A 17 -49.15 -1.69 29.60
N PHE A 18 -49.66 -0.50 29.94
CA PHE A 18 -49.15 0.76 29.41
C PHE A 18 -47.81 1.20 30.03
N CYS A 19 -47.53 0.86 31.30
CA CYS A 19 -46.26 1.20 31.94
C CYS A 19 -45.09 0.31 31.46
N ASN A 20 -45.35 -0.98 31.16
CA ASN A 20 -44.33 -1.91 30.63
C ASN A 20 -44.00 -1.68 29.15
N MET A 21 -44.93 -1.11 28.36
CA MET A 21 -44.71 -0.84 26.94
C MET A 21 -43.85 0.41 26.70
N GLN A 22 -43.97 1.43 27.56
CA GLN A 22 -43.16 2.67 27.46
C GLN A 22 -41.66 2.40 27.75
N LEU A 23 -41.35 1.64 28.81
CA LEU A 23 -39.97 1.25 29.17
C LEU A 23 -39.34 0.24 28.20
N MET A 24 -40.15 -0.57 27.50
CA MET A 24 -39.67 -1.44 26.42
C MET A 24 -39.27 -0.63 25.19
N MET A 25 -40.09 0.35 24.79
CA MET A 25 -39.79 1.22 23.64
C MET A 25 -38.50 2.01 23.82
N ASP A 26 -38.15 2.47 25.04
CA ASP A 26 -36.88 3.15 25.31
C ASP A 26 -35.65 2.25 25.05
N LYS A 27 -35.72 0.97 25.42
CA LYS A 27 -34.62 0.01 25.21
C LYS A 27 -34.44 -0.35 23.73
N TYR A 28 -35.54 -0.56 23.01
CA TYR A 28 -35.49 -0.83 21.58
C TYR A 28 -35.08 0.40 20.77
N THR A 29 -35.47 1.61 21.21
CA THR A 29 -35.07 2.87 20.57
C THR A 29 -33.58 3.13 20.77
N PHE A 30 -33.06 2.94 21.98
CA PHE A 30 -31.61 3.03 22.24
C PHE A 30 -30.82 1.98 21.44
N ALA A 31 -31.29 0.73 21.40
CA ALA A 31 -30.66 -0.32 20.62
C ALA A 31 -30.67 -0.01 19.11
N ALA A 32 -31.77 0.51 18.57
CA ALA A 32 -31.87 0.90 17.17
C ALA A 32 -30.93 2.07 16.82
N LEU A 33 -30.82 3.07 17.70
CA LEU A 33 -29.88 4.20 17.50
C LEU A 33 -28.42 3.74 17.60
N ALA A 34 -28.08 2.87 18.56
CA ALA A 34 -26.73 2.33 18.71
C ALA A 34 -26.33 1.47 17.51
N LEU A 35 -27.21 0.59 17.02
CA LEU A 35 -26.98 -0.22 15.82
C LEU A 35 -26.94 0.64 14.54
N GLY A 36 -27.74 1.70 14.46
CA GLY A 36 -27.68 2.66 13.36
C GLY A 36 -26.35 3.41 13.32
N LEU A 37 -25.88 3.90 14.46
CA LEU A 37 -24.56 4.55 14.57
C LEU A 37 -23.41 3.58 14.28
N ALA A 38 -23.52 2.33 14.74
CA ALA A 38 -22.53 1.28 14.46
C ALA A 38 -22.44 0.94 12.97
N THR A 39 -23.59 0.79 12.28
CA THR A 39 -23.59 0.48 10.84
C THR A 39 -23.05 1.65 10.01
N ILE A 40 -23.39 2.89 10.35
CA ILE A 40 -22.87 4.08 9.67
C ILE A 40 -21.37 4.22 9.91
N SER A 41 -20.91 4.10 11.16
CA SER A 41 -19.48 4.19 11.46
C SER A 41 -18.67 3.07 10.81
N ALA A 42 -19.19 1.83 10.79
CA ALA A 42 -18.57 0.72 10.06
C ALA A 42 -18.48 0.98 8.55
N ALA A 43 -19.54 1.55 7.94
CA ALA A 43 -19.52 1.90 6.52
C ALA A 43 -18.50 2.99 6.21
N VAL A 44 -18.45 4.05 7.03
CA VAL A 44 -17.49 5.17 6.84
C VAL A 44 -16.06 4.70 7.07
N LEU A 45 -15.79 3.97 8.15
CA LEU A 45 -14.44 3.44 8.43
C LEU A 45 -14.01 2.40 7.39
N GLY A 46 -14.94 1.57 6.92
CA GLY A 46 -14.69 0.60 5.84
C GLY A 46 -14.34 1.29 4.53
N ASP A 47 -15.09 2.31 4.14
CA ASP A 47 -14.80 3.13 2.94
C ASP A 47 -13.45 3.83 3.08
N MET A 48 -13.18 4.47 4.24
CA MET A 48 -11.88 5.07 4.51
C MET A 48 -10.74 4.03 4.42
N ASN A 49 -10.88 2.85 5.03
CA ASN A 49 -9.86 1.81 4.95
C ASN A 49 -9.62 1.37 3.50
N TYR A 50 -10.69 1.23 2.72
CA TYR A 50 -10.61 0.84 1.33
C TYR A 50 -9.79 1.86 0.52
N TRP A 51 -10.16 3.14 0.59
CA TRP A 51 -9.48 4.20 -0.18
C TRP A 51 -8.05 4.47 0.29
N TYR A 52 -7.79 4.41 1.61
CA TYR A 52 -6.47 4.77 2.15
C TYR A 52 -5.46 3.62 2.17
N ASN A 53 -5.88 2.37 2.41
CA ASN A 53 -4.95 1.26 2.58
C ASN A 53 -5.09 0.18 1.50
N MET A 54 -6.32 -0.23 1.16
CA MET A 54 -6.53 -1.39 0.28
C MET A 54 -6.46 -1.06 -1.21
N GLN A 55 -6.92 0.13 -1.64
CA GLN A 55 -6.91 0.51 -3.05
C GLN A 55 -5.49 0.50 -3.65
N PRO A 56 -4.46 1.10 -3.03
CA PRO A 56 -3.10 1.02 -3.57
C PRO A 56 -2.61 -0.41 -3.74
N TYR A 57 -2.97 -1.31 -2.81
CA TYR A 57 -2.61 -2.73 -2.89
C TYR A 57 -3.26 -3.41 -4.10
N TYR A 58 -4.58 -3.27 -4.27
CA TYR A 58 -5.30 -3.87 -5.40
C TYR A 58 -4.84 -3.32 -6.75
N ASP A 59 -4.57 -2.02 -6.81
CA ASP A 59 -4.06 -1.39 -8.02
C ASP A 59 -2.68 -1.94 -8.41
N ILE A 60 -1.82 -2.30 -7.44
CA ILE A 60 -0.49 -2.90 -7.70
C ILE A 60 -0.57 -4.40 -8.04
N GLU A 61 -1.59 -5.11 -7.55
CA GLU A 61 -1.81 -6.52 -7.89
C GLU A 61 -2.34 -6.71 -9.31
N ASN A 62 -3.13 -5.77 -9.82
CA ASN A 62 -3.71 -5.86 -11.17
C ASN A 62 -2.73 -5.47 -12.30
N ILE A 63 -1.46 -5.23 -11.97
CA ILE A 63 -0.44 -4.73 -12.90
C ILE A 63 0.70 -5.74 -13.03
N ASN A 64 1.31 -5.81 -14.23
CA ASN A 64 2.37 -6.76 -14.52
C ASN A 64 3.63 -6.48 -13.69
N THR A 65 4.26 -7.56 -13.22
CA THR A 65 5.52 -7.54 -12.48
C THR A 65 6.62 -8.11 -13.37
N TYR A 66 7.75 -7.40 -13.43
CA TYR A 66 8.94 -7.80 -14.20
C TYR A 66 10.05 -8.19 -13.23
N PRO A 67 10.09 -9.45 -12.75
CA PRO A 67 10.99 -9.87 -11.68
C PRO A 67 12.46 -9.85 -12.12
N ALA A 68 13.37 -9.56 -11.17
CA ALA A 68 14.79 -9.81 -11.35
C ALA A 68 15.11 -11.28 -11.06
N VAL A 69 16.19 -11.76 -11.68
CA VAL A 69 16.75 -13.06 -11.37
C VAL A 69 17.50 -12.95 -10.05
N LEU A 70 16.78 -13.05 -8.93
CA LEU A 70 17.40 -13.29 -7.63
C LEU A 70 17.07 -14.72 -7.21
N ASP A 71 17.87 -15.66 -7.72
CA ASP A 71 18.00 -16.96 -7.07
C ASP A 71 18.76 -16.76 -5.75
N SER A 72 18.26 -17.34 -4.66
CA SER A 72 18.86 -17.30 -3.31
C SER A 72 20.28 -17.89 -3.23
N ASP A 73 20.77 -18.48 -4.31
CA ASP A 73 22.02 -19.24 -4.36
C ASP A 73 23.05 -18.69 -5.37
N GLY A 74 22.78 -17.58 -6.07
CA GLY A 74 23.73 -16.98 -7.03
C GLY A 74 24.11 -17.85 -8.24
N ALA A 75 23.33 -18.89 -8.54
CA ALA A 75 23.58 -19.80 -9.65
C ALA A 75 22.69 -19.45 -10.85
N LYS A 76 23.29 -19.22 -12.03
CA LYS A 76 22.58 -19.11 -13.31
C LYS A 76 21.88 -20.44 -13.62
N ARG A 77 20.59 -20.59 -13.30
CA ARG A 77 19.82 -21.77 -13.72
C ARG A 77 19.35 -21.61 -15.17
N SER A 78 19.75 -22.59 -15.96
CA SER A 78 19.41 -22.79 -17.37
C SER A 78 17.92 -23.07 -17.54
N TRP A 79 17.39 -22.69 -18.71
CA TRP A 79 15.98 -22.57 -19.13
C TRP A 79 15.06 -23.81 -19.08
N GLN A 80 15.17 -24.71 -18.09
CA GLN A 80 14.37 -25.96 -18.05
C GLN A 80 13.45 -26.15 -16.83
N ASP A 81 13.54 -25.33 -15.78
CA ASP A 81 12.74 -25.54 -14.56
C ASP A 81 11.57 -24.54 -14.35
N THR A 82 11.14 -23.86 -15.42
CA THR A 82 9.98 -22.94 -15.42
C THR A 82 8.71 -23.67 -15.84
N ILE A 83 8.14 -24.51 -14.97
CA ILE A 83 6.80 -25.08 -15.19
C ILE A 83 5.94 -24.81 -13.94
N LEU A 84 5.02 -23.85 -14.09
CA LEU A 84 3.88 -23.49 -13.21
C LEU A 84 4.04 -22.35 -12.18
N VAL A 85 4.59 -21.20 -12.61
CA VAL A 85 4.03 -19.91 -12.17
C VAL A 85 3.69 -19.13 -13.44
N GLY A 86 2.42 -18.72 -13.57
CA GLY A 86 1.89 -18.10 -14.78
C GLY A 86 2.74 -16.93 -15.27
N HIS A 87 3.24 -17.06 -16.50
CA HIS A 87 3.62 -15.98 -17.41
C HIS A 87 4.43 -14.80 -16.85
N ALA A 88 5.41 -15.05 -15.97
CA ALA A 88 6.45 -14.07 -15.68
C ALA A 88 7.59 -14.24 -16.69
N THR A 89 7.57 -13.46 -17.77
CA THR A 89 8.76 -13.32 -18.63
C THR A 89 9.91 -12.77 -17.79
N ILE A 90 10.91 -13.62 -17.55
CA ILE A 90 12.16 -13.29 -16.86
C ILE A 90 12.89 -12.25 -17.72
N ARG A 91 12.83 -10.97 -17.33
CA ARG A 91 13.49 -9.88 -18.05
C ARG A 91 13.83 -8.77 -17.07
N GLU A 92 15.06 -8.80 -16.58
CA GLU A 92 15.64 -7.64 -15.91
C GLU A 92 15.60 -6.46 -16.87
N VAL A 93 15.13 -5.31 -16.38
CA VAL A 93 14.98 -4.14 -17.22
C VAL A 93 16.30 -3.40 -17.27
N ASN A 94 16.85 -3.23 -18.47
CA ASN A 94 17.98 -2.34 -18.71
C ASN A 94 17.46 -0.98 -19.20
N PRO A 95 17.58 0.10 -18.40
CA PRO A 95 17.14 1.44 -18.78
C PRO A 95 17.75 1.96 -20.09
N ALA A 96 18.93 1.49 -20.49
CA ALA A 96 19.61 1.92 -21.72
C ALA A 96 19.09 1.21 -22.98
N ARG A 97 18.53 -0.01 -22.84
CA ARG A 97 17.99 -0.79 -23.98
C ARG A 97 16.48 -0.68 -24.09
N GLU A 98 15.81 -0.64 -22.95
CA GLU A 98 14.37 -0.64 -22.84
C GLU A 98 13.81 0.78 -22.85
N LYS A 99 12.60 0.94 -23.38
CA LYS A 99 11.89 2.22 -23.43
C LYS A 99 10.66 2.16 -22.53
N GLY A 100 10.26 3.31 -21.98
CA GLY A 100 9.10 3.40 -21.09
C GLY A 100 7.79 2.93 -21.76
N GLN A 101 7.69 3.08 -23.09
CA GLN A 101 6.55 2.59 -23.88
C GLN A 101 6.31 1.09 -23.76
N GLN A 102 7.37 0.29 -23.59
CA GLN A 102 7.25 -1.17 -23.51
C GLN A 102 6.84 -1.65 -22.11
N LEU A 103 6.96 -0.79 -21.11
CA LEU A 103 6.74 -1.10 -19.69
C LEU A 103 5.65 -0.20 -19.08
N MET A 104 4.72 0.27 -19.91
CA MET A 104 3.58 1.08 -19.46
C MET A 104 2.62 0.32 -18.55
N ASP A 105 2.68 -1.01 -18.55
CA ASP A 105 1.93 -1.93 -17.70
C ASP A 105 2.78 -2.48 -16.55
N ALA A 106 3.98 -1.96 -16.33
CA ALA A 106 4.87 -2.44 -15.28
C ALA A 106 4.56 -1.74 -13.96
N GLY A 107 4.18 -2.50 -12.93
CA GLY A 107 3.88 -2.01 -11.59
C GLY A 107 5.06 -2.20 -10.63
N ARG A 108 5.78 -3.30 -10.83
CA ARG A 108 7.01 -3.64 -10.12
C ARG A 108 8.07 -3.98 -11.16
N VAL A 109 9.18 -3.27 -11.11
CA VAL A 109 10.29 -3.45 -12.05
C VAL A 109 11.54 -3.76 -11.25
N TYR A 110 12.28 -4.77 -11.68
CA TYR A 110 13.62 -4.98 -11.20
C TYR A 110 14.60 -4.72 -12.33
N PHE A 111 15.65 -3.98 -12.00
CA PHE A 111 16.63 -3.52 -12.96
C PHE A 111 17.85 -4.46 -12.99
N GLU A 112 18.58 -4.45 -14.12
CA GLU A 112 19.83 -5.21 -14.29
C GLU A 112 20.93 -4.74 -13.30
N ASP A 113 21.86 -5.65 -12.97
CA ASP A 113 23.03 -5.31 -12.18
C ASP A 113 23.90 -4.24 -12.87
N GLY A 114 24.24 -3.18 -12.14
CA GLY A 114 24.91 -1.99 -12.70
C GLY A 114 23.97 -0.84 -13.05
N THR A 115 22.67 -1.01 -12.81
CA THR A 115 21.73 0.11 -12.73
C THR A 115 21.86 0.87 -11.42
N GLY A 116 21.65 2.17 -11.50
CA GLY A 116 21.69 3.04 -10.34
C GLY A 116 21.04 4.39 -10.61
N LEU A 117 20.99 5.21 -9.58
CA LEU A 117 20.46 6.56 -9.65
C LEU A 117 21.56 7.53 -10.08
N ASP A 118 21.33 8.32 -11.13
CA ASP A 118 22.22 9.42 -11.46
C ASP A 118 21.78 10.69 -10.70
N THR A 119 22.35 10.87 -9.52
CA THR A 119 22.05 12.04 -8.67
C THR A 119 22.53 13.35 -9.28
N SER A 120 23.47 13.34 -10.24
CA SER A 120 23.96 14.56 -10.90
C SER A 120 22.91 15.24 -11.76
N LYS A 121 21.91 14.47 -12.21
CA LYS A 121 20.76 14.94 -13.01
C LYS A 121 19.47 14.95 -12.21
N ALA A 122 19.57 14.94 -10.89
CA ALA A 122 18.43 15.10 -10.02
C ALA A 122 17.83 16.51 -10.18
N MET A 123 16.50 16.58 -10.21
CA MET A 123 15.75 17.83 -10.32
C MET A 123 14.58 17.82 -9.35
N ALA A 124 14.11 19.00 -8.96
CA ALA A 124 12.97 19.12 -8.07
C ALA A 124 12.01 20.21 -8.51
N PHE A 125 10.72 19.90 -8.44
CA PHE A 125 9.64 20.88 -8.61
C PHE A 125 8.98 21.15 -7.26
N ARG A 126 8.56 22.39 -6.99
CA ARG A 126 7.92 22.75 -5.72
C ARG A 126 6.51 23.28 -5.96
N ASN A 127 5.52 22.61 -5.39
CA ASN A 127 4.13 23.06 -5.31
C ASN A 127 3.50 22.55 -4.00
N LEU A 128 3.42 23.41 -2.98
CA LEU A 128 3.17 23.05 -1.57
C LEU A 128 4.27 22.13 -1.02
N ASP A 129 4.34 20.91 -1.54
CA ASP A 129 5.40 19.93 -1.34
C ASP A 129 6.48 20.03 -2.40
N ARG A 130 7.66 19.48 -2.09
CA ARG A 130 8.79 19.37 -3.03
C ARG A 130 8.80 17.98 -3.66
N TYR A 131 8.59 17.93 -4.97
CA TYR A 131 8.60 16.73 -5.80
C TYR A 131 9.98 16.54 -6.39
N CYS A 132 10.69 15.51 -5.93
CA CYS A 132 12.06 15.19 -6.33
C CYS A 132 12.05 14.07 -7.37
N VAL A 133 12.87 14.21 -8.41
CA VAL A 133 13.06 13.20 -9.45
C VAL A 133 14.55 12.98 -9.69
N ALA A 134 14.94 11.73 -9.92
CA ALA A 134 16.28 11.36 -10.37
C ALA A 134 16.19 10.30 -11.47
N PRO A 135 16.95 10.42 -12.56
CA PRO A 135 16.94 9.42 -13.62
C PRO A 135 17.59 8.12 -13.17
N ILE A 136 16.99 7.00 -13.55
CA ILE A 136 17.55 5.65 -13.37
C ILE A 136 18.33 5.31 -14.63
N VAL A 137 19.62 5.08 -14.48
CA VAL A 137 20.56 4.87 -15.60
C VAL A 137 21.28 3.55 -15.44
N PHE A 138 21.81 3.04 -16.55
CA PHE A 138 22.72 1.88 -16.55
C PHE A 138 24.14 2.37 -16.78
N GLY A 139 25.03 2.19 -15.81
CA GLY A 139 26.39 2.72 -15.88
C GLY A 139 26.46 4.25 -15.81
N GLN A 140 27.38 4.84 -16.58
CA GLN A 140 27.63 6.30 -16.61
C GLN A 140 27.48 6.90 -18.02
N GLU A 141 27.09 6.08 -19.00
CA GLU A 141 26.94 6.52 -20.39
C GLU A 141 25.62 7.27 -20.59
N PRO A 142 25.60 8.32 -21.42
CA PRO A 142 24.37 9.04 -21.74
C PRO A 142 23.39 8.13 -22.50
N LEU A 143 22.16 8.05 -22.00
CA LEU A 143 21.09 7.27 -22.62
C LEU A 143 20.46 8.03 -23.79
N ALA A 144 19.95 7.28 -24.77
CA ALA A 144 19.19 7.84 -25.89
C ALA A 144 17.81 8.39 -25.46
N SER A 145 17.22 7.83 -24.40
CA SER A 145 15.96 8.28 -23.79
C SER A 145 15.99 8.00 -22.30
N TYR A 146 15.61 8.99 -21.49
CA TYR A 146 15.54 8.87 -20.04
C TYR A 146 14.08 8.63 -19.65
N ASP A 147 13.62 7.39 -19.81
CA ASP A 147 12.22 7.05 -19.54
C ASP A 147 11.97 6.57 -18.10
N PHE A 148 13.00 6.15 -17.37
CA PHE A 148 12.86 5.62 -16.00
C PHE A 148 13.33 6.63 -14.96
N TRP A 149 12.45 6.95 -14.02
CA TRP A 149 12.70 7.97 -13.00
C TRP A 149 12.39 7.44 -11.60
N ALA A 150 13.34 7.62 -10.69
CA ALA A 150 13.12 7.48 -9.27
C ALA A 150 12.47 8.76 -8.72
N VAL A 151 11.44 8.61 -7.91
CA VAL A 151 10.66 9.73 -7.40
C VAL A 151 10.49 9.70 -5.90
N GLY A 152 10.23 10.88 -5.33
CA GLY A 152 9.60 11.00 -4.02
C GLY A 152 9.48 12.44 -3.56
N VAL A 153 8.91 12.64 -2.38
CA VAL A 153 8.53 13.96 -1.88
C VAL A 153 9.42 14.39 -0.71
N ASN A 154 9.74 15.69 -0.63
CA ASN A 154 10.42 16.35 0.48
C ASN A 154 11.79 15.77 0.89
N CYS A 155 12.49 15.10 -0.03
CA CYS A 155 13.76 14.38 0.22
C CYS A 155 14.97 14.96 -0.55
N CYS A 156 14.83 16.14 -1.16
CA CYS A 156 15.88 16.82 -1.91
C CYS A 156 15.94 18.30 -1.50
N SER A 157 17.10 18.95 -1.65
CA SER A 157 17.25 20.39 -1.37
C SER A 157 16.53 21.27 -2.40
N GLY A 158 16.37 20.78 -3.63
CA GLY A 158 15.75 21.46 -4.76
C GLY A 158 16.57 22.62 -5.36
N THR A 159 17.69 22.99 -4.76
CA THR A 159 18.64 23.98 -5.30
C THR A 159 19.90 23.32 -5.86
N THR A 160 20.28 22.17 -5.31
CA THR A 160 21.36 21.35 -5.83
C THR A 160 20.81 20.06 -6.44
N ALA A 161 21.60 19.42 -7.29
CA ALA A 161 21.30 18.08 -7.79
C ALA A 161 21.61 17.05 -6.69
N ASP A 162 20.71 16.95 -5.71
CA ASP A 162 20.77 15.97 -4.62
C ASP A 162 19.45 15.20 -4.53
N PHE A 163 19.54 13.87 -4.58
CA PHE A 163 18.40 12.98 -4.44
C PHE A 163 18.66 12.00 -3.29
N ARG A 164 17.80 12.01 -2.28
CA ARG A 164 17.92 11.17 -1.07
C ARG A 164 16.65 10.39 -0.73
N CYS A 165 15.77 10.20 -1.71
CA CYS A 165 14.53 9.45 -1.53
C CYS A 165 14.76 7.94 -1.59
N GLY A 166 13.95 7.20 -0.84
CA GLY A 166 13.99 5.74 -0.81
C GLY A 166 15.34 5.21 -0.31
N GLU A 167 15.73 4.04 -0.83
CA GLU A 167 16.98 3.39 -0.44
C GLU A 167 18.17 3.84 -1.32
N PHE A 168 18.31 5.15 -1.56
CA PHE A 168 19.33 5.70 -2.48
C PHE A 168 20.78 5.33 -2.12
N ASN A 169 21.05 5.08 -0.83
CA ASN A 169 22.38 4.74 -0.31
C ASN A 169 22.59 3.22 -0.17
N ASN A 170 21.58 2.39 -0.48
CA ASN A 170 21.71 0.94 -0.42
C ASN A 170 22.20 0.42 -1.78
N PRO A 171 23.40 -0.19 -1.87
CA PRO A 171 23.90 -0.74 -3.13
C PRO A 171 23.09 -1.95 -3.61
N LYS A 172 22.28 -2.56 -2.75
CA LYS A 172 21.38 -3.66 -3.12
C LYS A 172 20.03 -3.18 -3.63
N ALA A 173 19.71 -1.89 -3.48
CA ALA A 173 18.49 -1.33 -4.03
C ALA A 173 18.63 -1.22 -5.55
N ARG A 174 17.93 -2.10 -6.28
CA ARG A 174 17.90 -2.18 -7.75
C ARG A 174 16.50 -2.45 -8.29
N SER A 175 15.49 -2.07 -7.52
CA SER A 175 14.09 -2.28 -7.87
C SER A 175 13.28 -0.99 -7.73
N GLY A 176 12.19 -0.93 -8.50
CA GLY A 176 11.29 0.20 -8.54
C GLY A 176 9.84 -0.25 -8.34
N LEU A 177 9.16 0.38 -7.38
CA LEU A 177 7.70 0.26 -7.22
C LEU A 177 7.01 1.45 -7.89
N ARG A 178 6.08 1.21 -8.81
CA ARG A 178 5.44 2.28 -9.58
C ARG A 178 4.64 3.23 -8.72
N LEU A 179 4.72 4.52 -9.06
CA LEU A 179 3.81 5.54 -8.53
C LEU A 179 2.38 5.33 -9.06
N MET A 180 1.52 4.82 -8.18
CA MET A 180 0.09 4.62 -8.47
C MET A 180 -0.73 5.90 -8.32
N ARG A 181 -0.32 6.78 -7.39
CA ARG A 181 -1.00 8.04 -7.10
C ARG A 181 -1.05 8.98 -8.31
N GLU A 182 -2.23 9.11 -8.90
CA GLU A 182 -2.46 9.94 -10.09
C GLU A 182 -2.44 11.44 -9.81
N ASP A 183 -2.78 11.84 -8.58
CA ASP A 183 -2.76 13.23 -8.13
C ASP A 183 -1.34 13.82 -8.12
N GLN A 184 -0.33 13.00 -7.80
CA GLN A 184 1.06 13.44 -7.75
C GLN A 184 1.79 13.34 -9.10
N ARG A 185 1.30 12.48 -10.00
CA ARG A 185 1.95 12.17 -11.28
C ARG A 185 2.18 13.41 -12.17
N PRO A 186 1.24 14.38 -12.29
CA PRO A 186 1.48 15.61 -13.05
C PRO A 186 2.62 16.45 -12.49
N PHE A 187 2.78 16.51 -11.16
CA PHE A 187 3.84 17.31 -10.53
C PHE A 187 5.23 16.71 -10.76
N PHE A 188 5.36 15.38 -10.70
CA PHE A 188 6.60 14.70 -11.09
C PHE A 188 6.92 14.89 -12.58
N ARG A 189 5.91 14.94 -13.45
CA ARG A 189 6.11 15.23 -14.87
C ARG A 189 6.67 16.64 -15.10
N LEU A 190 6.20 17.63 -14.34
CA LEU A 190 6.77 18.99 -14.38
C LEU A 190 8.24 19.00 -13.95
N ALA A 191 8.60 18.24 -12.91
CA ALA A 191 9.99 18.10 -12.48
C ALA A 191 10.88 17.46 -13.57
N VAL A 192 10.36 16.44 -14.27
CA VAL A 192 11.07 15.84 -15.42
C VAL A 192 11.24 16.84 -16.56
N GLN A 193 10.20 17.61 -16.91
CA GLN A 193 10.30 18.63 -17.95
C GLN A 193 11.37 19.70 -17.62
N GLN A 194 11.50 20.06 -16.35
CA GLN A 194 12.58 20.94 -15.89
C GLN A 194 13.95 20.29 -16.05
N ALA A 195 14.09 19.00 -15.72
CA ALA A 195 15.33 18.25 -15.90
C ALA A 195 15.73 18.13 -17.38
N GLU A 196 14.76 17.86 -18.27
CA GLU A 196 14.95 17.82 -19.72
C GLU A 196 15.53 19.13 -20.25
N ALA A 197 14.99 20.26 -19.80
CA ALA A 197 15.45 21.58 -20.20
C ALA A 197 16.82 21.94 -19.59
N ALA A 198 17.06 21.59 -18.32
CA ALA A 198 18.30 21.93 -17.60
C ALA A 198 19.51 21.12 -18.07
N TYR A 199 19.32 19.84 -18.36
CA TYR A 199 20.40 18.90 -18.69
C TYR A 199 20.44 18.50 -20.18
N ASN A 200 19.56 19.09 -21.00
CA ASN A 200 19.43 18.78 -22.43
C ASN A 200 19.22 17.27 -22.70
N ILE A 201 18.40 16.64 -21.86
CA ILE A 201 18.00 15.23 -21.98
C ILE A 201 16.54 15.13 -22.46
N LYS A 202 16.13 13.95 -22.93
CA LYS A 202 14.76 13.69 -23.39
C LYS A 202 14.18 12.44 -22.76
N ALA A 203 12.95 12.54 -22.29
CA ALA A 203 12.12 11.50 -21.70
C ALA A 203 10.85 11.37 -22.54
N ASN A 204 10.79 10.37 -23.41
CA ASN A 204 9.65 10.20 -24.32
C ASN A 204 8.41 9.76 -23.53
N HIS A 205 8.56 8.75 -22.68
CA HIS A 205 7.49 8.19 -21.86
C HIS A 205 7.99 8.00 -20.43
N PRO A 206 7.98 9.07 -19.59
CA PRO A 206 8.50 8.99 -18.24
C PRO A 206 7.62 8.09 -17.37
N LEU A 207 8.22 7.05 -16.81
CA LEU A 207 7.68 6.17 -15.80
C LEU A 207 8.32 6.50 -14.45
N PHE A 208 7.48 6.55 -13.41
CA PHE A 208 7.87 6.98 -12.07
C PHE A 208 7.86 5.81 -11.09
N PHE A 209 8.96 5.63 -10.38
CA PHE A 209 9.15 4.54 -9.43
C PHE A 209 9.71 5.03 -8.09
N TYR A 210 9.27 4.42 -7.00
CA TYR A 210 9.93 4.50 -5.70
C TYR A 210 11.12 3.53 -5.68
N TRP A 211 12.30 4.04 -5.34
CA TRP A 211 13.55 3.28 -5.37
C TRP A 211 13.75 2.47 -4.09
N MET A 212 13.86 1.15 -4.22
CA MET A 212 13.96 0.23 -3.08
C MET A 212 14.68 -1.07 -3.43
N GLN A 213 15.00 -1.88 -2.40
CA GLN A 213 15.55 -3.22 -2.60
C GLN A 213 14.48 -4.27 -2.88
N ASP A 214 13.38 -4.25 -2.12
CA ASP A 214 12.33 -5.26 -2.23
C ASP A 214 10.94 -4.60 -2.34
N PRO A 215 10.33 -4.60 -3.54
CA PRO A 215 9.00 -4.04 -3.73
C PRO A 215 7.90 -5.01 -3.27
N VAL A 216 8.19 -6.30 -3.08
CA VAL A 216 7.20 -7.28 -2.60
C VAL A 216 6.93 -7.09 -1.12
N ALA A 217 7.98 -6.92 -0.31
CA ALA A 217 7.84 -6.62 1.11
C ALA A 217 6.99 -5.37 1.36
N GLU A 218 7.17 -4.31 0.57
CA GLU A 218 6.37 -3.08 0.70
C GLU A 218 4.91 -3.28 0.30
N VAL A 219 4.65 -4.03 -0.77
CA VAL A 219 3.26 -4.36 -1.17
C VAL A 219 2.56 -5.20 -0.09
N LEU A 220 3.25 -6.15 0.52
CA LEU A 220 2.72 -6.94 1.64
C LEU A 220 2.46 -6.08 2.88
N LYS A 221 3.26 -5.04 3.10
CA LYS A 221 3.04 -4.08 4.18
C LYS A 221 1.73 -3.32 3.99
N TYR A 222 1.45 -2.80 2.77
CA TYR A 222 0.17 -2.15 2.46
C TYR A 222 -1.03 -3.05 2.77
N ARG A 223 -0.93 -4.32 2.42
CA ARG A 223 -1.93 -5.33 2.77
C ARG A 223 -2.11 -5.44 4.28
N SER A 224 -1.01 -5.63 5.02
CA SER A 224 -1.05 -5.84 6.47
C SER A 224 -1.62 -4.64 7.22
N ASP A 225 -1.31 -3.42 6.78
CA ASP A 225 -1.81 -2.20 7.41
C ASP A 225 -3.32 -1.99 7.12
N GLY A 226 -3.80 -2.41 5.95
CA GLY A 226 -5.23 -2.48 5.65
C GLY A 226 -6.00 -3.47 6.51
N PHE A 227 -5.42 -4.63 6.84
CA PHE A 227 -6.05 -5.60 7.73
C PHE A 227 -6.07 -5.15 9.20
N LYS A 228 -5.01 -4.52 9.70
CA LYS A 228 -4.99 -3.99 11.08
C LYS A 228 -6.12 -3.00 11.35
N LEU A 229 -6.45 -2.13 10.39
CA LEU A 229 -7.56 -1.18 10.57
C LEU A 229 -8.92 -1.89 10.57
N LEU A 230 -9.05 -3.01 9.86
CA LEU A 230 -10.24 -3.86 9.87
C LEU A 230 -10.39 -4.59 11.22
N ASP A 231 -9.29 -5.07 11.80
CA ASP A 231 -9.28 -5.80 13.07
C ASP A 231 -9.75 -4.91 14.25
N VAL A 232 -9.36 -3.62 14.25
CA VAL A 232 -9.86 -2.63 15.21
C VAL A 232 -11.38 -2.45 15.14
N VAL A 233 -11.98 -2.57 13.95
CA VAL A 233 -13.44 -2.46 13.76
C VAL A 233 -14.17 -3.73 14.20
N LEU A 234 -13.55 -4.90 14.09
CA LEU A 234 -14.18 -6.18 14.41
C LEU A 234 -14.04 -6.61 15.89
N LEU A 235 -13.28 -5.89 16.72
CA LEU A 235 -12.95 -6.31 18.09
C LEU A 235 -12.52 -7.79 18.15
N VAL A 236 -11.79 -8.26 17.14
CA VAL A 236 -11.15 -9.57 17.24
C VAL A 236 -10.03 -9.39 18.25
N PRO A 237 -10.04 -10.08 19.40
CA PRO A 237 -8.88 -10.05 20.29
C PRO A 237 -7.67 -10.48 19.48
N ASP A 238 -6.60 -9.69 19.53
CA ASP A 238 -5.33 -10.02 18.90
C ASP A 238 -4.95 -11.45 19.33
N ASP A 239 -5.13 -12.43 18.44
CA ASP A 239 -4.45 -13.71 18.59
C ASP A 239 -2.98 -13.42 18.35
N GLU A 240 -2.31 -13.09 19.46
CA GLU A 240 -0.88 -12.98 19.59
C GLU A 240 -0.28 -14.19 18.87
N HIS A 241 0.22 -13.96 17.66
CA HIS A 241 0.93 -14.99 16.91
C HIS A 241 2.02 -15.53 17.83
N PRO A 242 1.99 -16.84 18.19
CA PRO A 242 3.02 -17.39 19.04
C PRO A 242 4.33 -17.24 18.27
N ASN A 243 5.17 -16.35 18.78
CA ASN A 243 6.54 -16.16 18.34
C ASN A 243 7.19 -17.55 18.23
N PRO A 244 7.65 -18.00 17.05
CA PRO A 244 8.24 -19.33 16.90
C PRO A 244 9.66 -19.43 17.48
N ARG A 245 10.03 -18.57 18.43
CA ARG A 245 11.35 -18.55 19.09
C ARG A 245 11.28 -18.91 20.56
N LEU A 246 10.69 -20.05 20.88
CA LEU A 246 10.96 -20.72 22.16
C LEU A 246 10.91 -22.25 22.01
N CYS A 247 11.66 -22.75 21.04
CA CYS A 247 12.17 -24.12 21.07
C CYS A 247 13.69 -24.04 21.16
N ASP A 248 14.22 -23.73 22.34
CA ASP A 248 15.51 -24.30 22.77
C ASP A 248 15.69 -24.18 24.29
N ASP A 249 16.19 -25.27 24.84
CA ASP A 249 16.90 -25.43 26.12
C ASP A 249 16.14 -25.25 27.44
N THR A 250 15.55 -26.35 27.93
CA THR A 250 15.80 -26.87 29.30
C THR A 250 15.27 -28.30 29.43
N ALA A 251 15.92 -29.25 28.74
CA ALA A 251 15.98 -30.62 29.21
C ALA A 251 17.35 -30.79 29.89
N VAL A 252 17.40 -30.78 31.23
CA VAL A 252 18.33 -31.54 32.10
C VAL A 252 18.04 -31.17 33.58
N ALA A 253 17.96 -32.23 34.39
CA ALA A 253 18.04 -32.33 35.85
C ALA A 253 16.75 -32.20 36.68
N GLY A 254 16.21 -33.36 37.09
CA GLY A 254 15.27 -33.50 38.19
C GLY A 254 14.61 -34.88 38.27
N GLY A 255 15.38 -35.92 38.64
CA GLY A 255 14.87 -37.29 38.88
C GLY A 255 15.98 -38.32 38.92
#